data_AF-A0A839QCN8-F1
#
_entry.id   AF-A0A839QCN8-F1
#
_cell.length_a   1.000
_cell.length_b   1.000
_cell.length_c   1.000
_cell.angle_alpha   90.00
_cell.angle_beta   90.00
_cell.angle_gamma   90.00
#
_symmetry.space_group_name_H-M   'P 1'
#
loop_
_entity.id
_entity.type
_entity.pdbx_description
1 polymer ?
#
loop_
_entity_poly.entity_id
_entity_poly.type
_entity_poly.pdbx_seq_one_letter_code
_entity_poly.pdbx_strand_id
1 'polypeptide(L)'
;MIVVTRLNATRFAINPDLIERIQENPDTVVVLVNGAKYVVTESMEELIGLIAAQRARVVSLAHLGGPEDRIPSTPQPLPRRP
;
A
#
# COMPACT_ATOMS: atom_id res chain seq x y z
N MET A 1 -3.47 -0.33 1.20
CA MET A 1 -4.23 -1.27 2.06
C MET A 1 -4.00 -2.68 1.56
N ILE A 2 -3.76 -3.63 2.46
CA ILE A 2 -3.73 -5.08 2.18
C ILE A 2 -4.92 -5.74 2.88
N VAL A 3 -5.49 -6.77 2.28
CA VAL A 3 -6.59 -7.54 2.88
C VAL A 3 -6.01 -8.79 3.51
N VAL A 4 -6.38 -9.04 4.76
CA VAL A 4 -5.96 -10.19 5.54
C VAL A 4 -7.16 -10.83 6.21
N THR A 5 -7.01 -12.06 6.63
CA THR A 5 -8.11 -12.89 7.11
C THR A 5 -7.84 -13.28 8.56
N ARG A 6 -8.81 -13.02 9.44
CA ARG A 6 -8.74 -13.49 10.83
C ARG A 6 -9.00 -14.99 10.90
N LEU A 7 -8.61 -15.61 12.01
CA LEU A 7 -8.90 -17.02 12.29
C LEU A 7 -10.41 -17.36 12.26
N ASN A 8 -11.29 -16.38 12.50
CA ASN A 8 -12.74 -16.54 12.43
C ASN A 8 -13.30 -16.38 10.99
N ALA A 9 -12.46 -16.50 9.95
CA ALA A 9 -12.77 -16.31 8.54
C ALA A 9 -13.24 -14.89 8.14
N THR A 10 -13.24 -13.93 9.06
CA THR A 10 -13.61 -12.55 8.75
C THR A 10 -12.43 -11.84 8.09
N ARG A 11 -12.68 -11.17 6.96
CA ARG A 11 -11.68 -10.41 6.22
C ARG A 11 -11.68 -8.95 6.65
N PHE A 12 -10.51 -8.35 6.71
CA PHE A 12 -10.37 -6.92 7.01
C PHE A 12 -9.16 -6.35 6.27
N ALA A 13 -9.22 -5.04 6.00
CA ALA A 13 -8.13 -4.34 5.35
C ALA A 13 -7.28 -3.62 6.40
N ILE A 14 -5.95 -3.73 6.29
CA ILE A 14 -5.01 -2.99 7.12
C ILE A 14 -4.08 -2.14 6.28
N ASN A 15 -3.60 -1.04 6.87
CA ASN A 15 -2.53 -0.28 6.28
C ASN A 15 -1.19 -0.97 6.60
N PRO A 16 -0.48 -1.50 5.58
CA PRO A 16 0.81 -2.16 5.81
C PRO A 16 1.87 -1.22 6.37
N ASP A 17 1.76 0.10 6.14
CA ASP A 17 2.72 1.10 6.63
C ASP A 17 2.60 1.35 8.14
N LEU A 18 1.52 0.89 8.76
CA LEU A 18 1.30 0.97 10.21
C LEU A 18 1.65 -0.32 10.93
N ILE A 19 2.13 -1.35 10.22
CA ILE A 19 2.60 -2.58 10.83
C ILE A 19 3.95 -2.28 11.48
N GLU A 20 4.02 -2.47 12.79
CA GLU A 20 5.25 -2.34 13.55
C GLU A 20 6.11 -3.61 13.42
N ARG A 21 5.47 -4.78 13.56
CA ARG A 21 6.13 -6.09 13.50
C ARG A 21 5.15 -7.21 13.18
N ILE A 22 5.67 -8.27 12.58
CA ILE A 22 4.97 -9.54 12.33
C ILE A 22 5.69 -10.62 13.16
N GLN A 23 4.94 -11.43 13.89
CA GLN A 23 5.47 -12.56 14.65
C GLN A 23 4.70 -13.82 14.26
N GLU A 24 5.38 -14.95 14.17
CA GLU A 24 4.78 -16.24 13.82
C GLU A 24 5.14 -17.26 14.91
N ASN A 25 4.15 -17.71 15.68
CA ASN A 25 4.27 -18.79 16.65
C ASN A 25 2.93 -19.08 17.38
N PRO A 26 2.27 -20.24 17.15
CA PRO A 26 2.20 -21.01 15.90
C PRO A 26 1.37 -20.30 14.82
N ASP A 27 0.57 -19.31 15.23
CA ASP A 27 -0.21 -18.44 14.35
C ASP A 27 0.56 -17.14 14.05
N THR A 28 0.17 -16.47 12.97
CA THR A 28 0.75 -15.17 12.61
C THR A 28 0.03 -14.03 13.33
N VAL A 29 0.80 -13.20 14.02
CA VAL A 29 0.34 -12.01 14.73
C VAL A 29 0.95 -10.76 14.11
N VAL A 30 0.09 -9.87 13.64
CA VAL A 30 0.43 -8.54 13.16
C VAL A 30 0.25 -7.55 14.30
N VAL A 31 1.32 -6.85 14.67
CA VAL A 31 1.28 -5.77 15.67
C VAL A 31 1.40 -4.44 14.95
N LEU A 32 0.45 -3.54 15.19
CA LEU A 32 0.48 -2.19 14.65
C LEU A 32 1.19 -1.22 15.60
N VAL A 33 1.66 -0.10 15.06
CA VAL A 33 2.37 0.97 15.81
C VAL A 33 1.57 1.59 16.96
N ASN A 34 0.24 1.42 16.97
CA ASN A 34 -0.62 1.86 18.07
C ASN A 34 -0.80 0.79 19.16
N GLY A 35 -0.09 -0.33 19.08
CA GLY A 35 -0.18 -1.47 19.98
C GLY A 35 -1.32 -2.45 19.68
N ALA A 36 -2.17 -2.19 18.68
CA ALA A 36 -3.22 -3.12 18.27
C ALA A 36 -2.60 -4.41 17.70
N LYS A 37 -3.22 -5.55 18.04
CA LYS A 37 -2.74 -6.87 17.61
C LYS A 37 -3.83 -7.60 16.85
N TYR A 38 -3.46 -8.20 15.73
CA TYR A 38 -4.35 -9.02 14.92
C TYR A 38 -3.73 -10.38 14.65
N VAL A 39 -4.47 -11.43 14.99
CA VAL A 39 -4.13 -12.79 14.60
C VAL A 39 -4.76 -13.07 13.25
N VAL A 40 -3.94 -13.50 12.30
CA VAL A 40 -4.33 -13.71 10.90
C VAL A 40 -3.97 -15.11 10.44
N THR A 41 -4.64 -15.59 9.39
CA THR A 41 -4.39 -16.92 8.81
C THR A 41 -3.22 -16.92 7.84
N GLU A 42 -2.89 -15.75 7.28
CA GLU A 42 -1.75 -15.60 6.36
C GLU A 42 -0.42 -15.84 7.09
N SER A 43 0.52 -16.52 6.43
CA SER A 43 1.87 -16.70 6.94
C SER A 43 2.65 -15.37 6.91
N MET A 44 3.78 -15.31 7.61
CA MET A 44 4.67 -14.15 7.55
C MET A 44 5.16 -13.88 6.12
N GLU A 45 5.45 -14.93 5.35
CA GLU A 45 5.89 -14.82 3.95
C GLU A 45 4.78 -14.25 3.05
N GLU A 46 3.54 -14.73 3.21
CA GLU A 46 2.39 -14.22 2.47
C GLU A 46 2.14 -12.74 2.76
N LEU A 47 2.22 -12.33 4.03
CA LEU A 47 2.08 -10.93 4.43
C LEU A 47 3.16 -10.05 3.79
N ILE A 48 4.42 -10.48 3.81
CA ILE A 48 5.52 -9.74 3.16
C ILE A 48 5.25 -9.59 1.66
N GLY A 49 4.79 -10.66 1.00
CA GLY A 49 4.40 -10.63 -0.42
C GLY A 49 3.27 -9.64 -0.70
N LEU A 50 2.23 -9.62 0.13
CA LEU A 50 1.11 -8.68 0.03
C LEU A 50 1.58 -7.23 0.19
N ILE A 51 2.47 -6.96 1.15
CA ILE A 51 3.05 -5.63 1.38
C ILE A 51 3.87 -5.18 0.17
N ALA A 52 4.77 -6.03 -0.32
CA ALA A 52 5.62 -5.72 -1.47
C ALA A 52 4.78 -5.46 -2.73
N ALA A 53 3.79 -6.31 -3.01
CA ALA A 53 2.89 -6.14 -4.16
C ALA A 53 2.06 -4.85 -4.06
N GLN A 54 1.57 -4.51 -2.88
CA GLN A 54 0.84 -3.27 -2.66
C GLN A 54 1.75 -2.05 -2.91
N ARG A 55 2.97 -2.04 -2.39
CA ARG A 55 3.92 -0.92 -2.58
C ARG A 55 4.32 -0.78 -4.04
N ALA A 56 4.64 -1.88 -4.70
CA ALA A 56 4.95 -1.91 -6.13
C ALA A 56 3.80 -1.35 -6.97
N ARG A 57 2.55 -1.69 -6.61
CA ARG A 57 1.36 -1.14 -7.29
C ARG A 57 1.27 0.37 -7.16
N VAL A 58 1.49 0.93 -5.97
CA VAL A 58 1.47 2.39 -5.75
C VAL A 58 2.53 3.08 -6.60
N VAL A 59 3.76 2.57 -6.60
CA VAL A 59 4.87 3.12 -7.40
C VAL A 59 4.57 3.03 -8.90
N SER A 60 4.09 1.87 -9.36
CA SER A 60 3.75 1.65 -10.76
C SER A 60 2.66 2.61 -11.25
N LEU A 61 1.60 2.82 -10.45
CA LEU A 61 0.54 3.77 -10.78
C LEU A 61 1.05 5.21 -10.84
N ALA A 62 1.98 5.59 -9.95
CA ALA A 62 2.59 6.92 -9.98
C ALA A 62 3.45 7.14 -11.24
N HIS A 63 4.14 6.10 -11.74
CA HIS A 63 4.98 6.19 -12.95
C HIS A 63 4.18 6.21 -14.24
N LEU A 64 2.98 5.63 -14.25
CA LEU A 64 2.15 5.57 -15.46
C LEU A 64 1.56 6.94 -15.85
N GLY A 65 1.59 7.93 -14.94
CA GLY A 65 0.96 9.23 -15.12
C GLY A 65 -0.56 9.09 -15.23
N GLY A 66 -1.32 9.92 -14.51
CA GLY A 66 -2.72 10.08 -14.89
C GLY A 66 -2.79 10.56 -16.34
N PRO A 67 -3.85 10.26 -17.12
CA PRO A 67 -4.01 10.80 -18.47
C PRO A 67 -3.91 12.35 -18.52
N GLU A 68 -4.07 13.03 -17.39
CA GLU A 68 -4.01 14.49 -17.22
C GLU A 68 -2.61 15.06 -16.95
N ASP A 69 -1.60 14.25 -16.60
CA ASP A 69 -0.22 14.73 -16.34
C ASP A 69 0.59 14.98 -17.64
N ARG A 70 -0.06 14.84 -18.80
CA ARG A 70 0.49 15.13 -20.12
C ARG A 70 0.21 16.56 -20.58
N ILE A 71 0.07 17.54 -19.69
CA ILE A 71 0.07 18.94 -20.11
C ILE A 71 1.52 19.30 -20.45
N PRO A 72 1.88 19.52 -21.73
CA PRO A 72 3.21 20.01 -22.05
C PRO A 72 3.35 21.41 -21.45
N SER A 73 4.26 21.55 -20.49
CA SER A 73 4.71 22.83 -19.95
C SER A 73 5.55 23.57 -20.98
N THR A 74 4.95 23.94 -22.11
CA THR A 74 5.56 24.88 -23.06
C THR A 74 5.17 26.29 -22.60
N PRO A 75 6.12 27.16 -22.24
CA PRO A 75 5.79 28.57 -22.00
C PRO A 75 5.34 29.16 -23.35
N GLN A 76 4.07 29.54 -23.45
CA GLN A 76 3.57 30.26 -24.62
C GLN A 76 4.14 31.68 -24.57
N PRO A 77 4.93 32.14 -25.57
CA PRO A 77 5.42 33.50 -25.57
C PRO A 77 4.23 34.46 -25.70
N LEU A 78 4.13 35.41 -24.77
CA LEU A 78 3.13 36.49 -24.81
C LEU A 78 3.24 37.25 -26.15
N PRO A 79 2.12 37.54 -26.84
CA PRO A 79 2.15 38.33 -28.06
C PRO A 79 2.63 39.75 -27.73
N ARG A 80 3.72 40.18 -28.38
CA ARG A 80 4.16 41.58 -28.31
C ARG A 80 3.07 42.44 -28.96
N ARG A 81 2.46 43.33 -28.17
CA ARG A 81 1.52 44.34 -28.68
C ARG A 81 2.27 45.29 -29.64
N PRO A 82 1.57 45.80 -30.69
CA PRO A 82 2.16 46.66 -31.71
C PRO A 82 2.56 48.04 -31.18
#